data_AF-A0A9Q2ZQT4-F1
#
_entry.id   AF-A0A9Q2ZQT4-F1
#
_cell.length_a   1.000
_cell.length_b   1.000
_cell.length_c   1.000
_cell.angle_alpha   90.00
_cell.angle_beta   90.00
_cell.angle_gamma   90.00
#
_symmetry.space_group_name_H-M   'P 1'
#
loop_
_entity.id
_entity.type
_entity.pdbx_description
1 polymer ?
#
loop_
_entity_poly.entity_id
_entity_poly.type
_entity_poly.pdbx_seq_one_letter_code
_entity_poly.pdbx_strand_id
1 'polypeptide(L)'
;MFPEGWKHPEGVERLWATFEARQQATIDAAERADALSDWWLTHWDRHAANLSDGKGGPFRNCDRNLGHLHDTEGRSEQRVPYYAPPDGWRRD
;
A
#
# COMPACT_ATOMS: atom_id res chain seq x y z
N MET A 1 -7.92 -8.60 6.39
CA MET A 1 -7.42 -7.22 6.57
C MET A 1 -6.94 -7.11 8.00
N PHE A 2 -5.66 -6.80 8.22
CA PHE A 2 -5.07 -6.71 9.55
C PHE A 2 -5.59 -5.44 10.26
N PRO A 3 -6.03 -5.50 11.53
CA PRO A 3 -6.66 -4.37 12.23
C PRO A 3 -5.78 -3.11 12.31
N GLU A 4 -4.46 -3.29 12.24
CA GLU A 4 -3.47 -2.21 12.41
C GLU A 4 -2.62 -1.97 11.15
N GLY A 5 -3.09 -2.41 9.98
CA GLY A 5 -2.35 -2.26 8.72
C GLY A 5 -1.96 -0.81 8.39
N TRP A 6 -2.74 0.16 8.89
CA TRP A 6 -2.47 1.60 8.78
C TRP A 6 -1.19 2.06 9.50
N LYS A 7 -0.66 1.28 10.45
CA LYS A 7 0.61 1.56 11.14
C LYS A 7 1.85 1.27 10.28
N HIS A 8 1.70 0.66 9.09
CA HIS A 8 2.79 0.47 8.14
C HIS A 8 2.81 1.59 7.11
N PRO A 9 3.72 2.57 7.23
CA PRO A 9 3.72 3.71 6.34
C PRO A 9 3.98 3.27 4.89
N GLU A 10 4.89 2.32 4.66
CA GLU A 10 5.10 1.73 3.33
C GLU A 10 3.85 1.03 2.76
N GLY A 11 3.09 0.32 3.60
CA GLY A 11 1.85 -0.33 3.17
C GLY A 11 0.80 0.69 2.74
N VAL A 12 0.66 1.78 3.49
CA VAL A 12 -0.22 2.90 3.19
C VAL A 12 0.19 3.59 1.89
N GLU A 13 1.47 3.92 1.72
CA GLU A 13 1.99 4.60 0.52
C GLU A 13 1.78 3.76 -0.74
N ARG A 14 2.02 2.45 -0.67
CA ARG A 14 1.78 1.54 -1.82
C ARG A 14 0.31 1.49 -2.21
N LEU A 15 -0.60 1.50 -1.24
CA LEU A 15 -2.04 1.54 -1.49
C LEU A 15 -2.48 2.91 -2.04
N TRP A 16 -1.89 3.99 -1.53
CA TRP A 16 -2.16 5.35 -2.02
C TRP A 16 -1.72 5.54 -3.46
N ALA A 17 -0.49 5.16 -3.81
CA ALA A 17 0.02 5.21 -5.18
C ALA A 17 -0.86 4.38 -6.15
N THR A 18 -1.34 3.23 -5.70
CA THR A 18 -2.25 2.38 -6.48
C THR A 18 -3.60 3.06 -6.71
N PHE A 19 -4.11 3.77 -5.70
CA PHE A 19 -5.34 4.55 -5.80
C PHE A 19 -5.19 5.73 -6.77
N GLU A 20 -4.14 6.53 -6.65
CA GLU A 20 -3.87 7.65 -7.58
C GLU A 20 -3.77 7.17 -9.02
N ALA A 21 -3.03 6.08 -9.27
CA ALA A 21 -2.93 5.48 -10.59
C ALA A 21 -4.29 5.00 -11.13
N ARG A 22 -5.19 4.52 -10.25
CA ARG A 22 -6.55 4.12 -10.64
C ARG A 22 -7.40 5.32 -11.06
N GLN A 23 -7.27 6.44 -10.34
CA GLN A 23 -7.98 7.67 -10.69
C GLN A 23 -7.55 8.14 -12.09
N GLN A 24 -6.25 8.11 -12.39
CA GLN A 24 -5.75 8.43 -13.71
C GLN A 24 -6.24 7.43 -14.78
N ALA A 25 -6.17 6.12 -14.52
CA ALA A 25 -6.66 5.11 -15.45
C ALA A 25 -8.16 5.24 -15.75
N THR A 26 -8.94 5.74 -14.79
CA THR A 26 -10.38 6.01 -14.97
C THR A 26 -10.61 7.21 -15.91
N ILE A 27 -9.76 8.24 -15.84
CA ILE A 27 -9.78 9.37 -16.78
C ILE A 27 -9.39 8.88 -18.17
N ASP A 28 -8.27 8.14 -18.27
CA ASP A 28 -7.74 7.64 -19.53
C ASP A 28 -8.70 6.67 -20.24
N ALA A 29 -9.57 5.98 -19.49
CA ALA A 29 -10.58 5.08 -20.04
C ALA A 29 -11.59 5.75 -20.99
N ALA A 30 -11.70 7.08 -20.97
CA ALA A 30 -12.48 7.84 -21.94
C ALA A 30 -11.93 7.72 -23.37
N GLU A 31 -10.61 7.56 -23.52
CA GLU A 31 -9.91 7.52 -24.81
C GLU A 31 -9.22 6.18 -25.08
N ARG A 32 -8.96 5.39 -24.02
CA ARG A 32 -8.25 4.10 -24.07
C ARG A 32 -9.05 3.00 -23.38
N ALA A 33 -9.66 2.12 -24.18
CA ALA A 33 -10.48 1.02 -23.68
C ALA A 33 -9.71 0.02 -22.78
N ASP A 34 -8.38 -0.05 -22.91
CA ASP A 34 -7.51 -0.95 -22.14
C ASP A 34 -6.99 -0.34 -20.83
N ALA A 35 -7.21 0.95 -20.56
CA ALA A 35 -6.57 1.68 -19.46
C ALA A 35 -6.77 1.04 -18.08
N LEU A 36 -7.99 0.56 -17.78
CA LEU A 36 -8.26 -0.12 -16.51
C LEU A 36 -7.61 -1.51 -16.42
N SER A 37 -7.51 -2.22 -17.54
CA SER A 37 -6.82 -3.52 -17.58
C SER A 37 -5.31 -3.34 -17.43
N ASP A 38 -4.75 -2.32 -18.08
CA ASP A 38 -3.35 -1.93 -17.94
C ASP A 38 -3.02 -1.56 -16.49
N TRP A 39 -3.89 -0.79 -15.81
CA TRP A 39 -3.75 -0.50 -14.38
C TRP A 39 -3.71 -1.76 -13.50
N TRP A 40 -4.58 -2.75 -13.77
CA TRP A 40 -4.57 -4.01 -13.02
C TRP A 40 -3.20 -4.71 -13.11
N LEU A 41 -2.66 -4.82 -14.32
CA LEU A 41 -1.42 -5.55 -14.58
C LEU A 41 -0.16 -4.80 -14.13
N THR A 42 -0.13 -3.48 -14.35
CA THR A 42 1.09 -2.66 -14.15
C THR A 42 1.18 -2.05 -12.77
N HIS A 43 0.03 -1.77 -12.13
CA HIS A 43 -0.03 -1.20 -10.80
C HIS A 43 -0.52 -2.22 -9.78
N TRP A 44 -1.80 -2.63 -9.85
CA TRP A 44 -2.37 -3.45 -8.79
C TRP A 44 -1.57 -4.73 -8.53
N ASP A 45 -1.33 -5.56 -9.55
CA ASP A 45 -0.67 -6.86 -9.38
C ASP A 45 0.72 -6.72 -8.77
N ARG A 46 1.48 -5.69 -9.20
CA ARG A 46 2.83 -5.43 -8.66
C ARG A 46 2.80 -4.95 -7.21
N HIS A 47 1.87 -4.06 -6.86
CA HIS A 47 1.71 -3.60 -5.49
C HIS A 47 1.17 -4.71 -4.59
N ALA A 48 0.18 -5.48 -5.04
CA ALA A 48 -0.41 -6.60 -4.33
C ALA A 48 0.60 -7.72 -4.06
N ALA A 49 1.48 -8.02 -5.02
CA ALA A 49 2.58 -8.97 -4.84
C ALA A 49 3.52 -8.55 -3.70
N ASN A 50 3.89 -7.26 -3.63
CA ASN A 50 4.72 -6.72 -2.54
C ASN A 50 3.98 -6.70 -1.20
N LEU A 51 2.71 -6.30 -1.18
CA LEU A 51 1.90 -6.25 0.04
C LEU A 51 1.70 -7.64 0.64
N SER A 52 1.62 -8.67 -0.21
CA SER A 52 1.40 -10.06 0.19
C SER A 52 2.68 -10.86 0.38
N ASP A 53 3.86 -10.26 0.15
CA ASP A 53 5.14 -10.92 0.34
C ASP A 53 5.44 -11.08 1.84
N GLY A 54 5.25 -12.29 2.36
CA GLY A 54 5.53 -12.63 3.76
C GLY A 54 7.00 -12.63 4.14
N LYS A 55 7.94 -12.49 3.19
CA LYS A 55 9.39 -12.44 3.47
C LYS A 55 9.96 -11.03 3.35
N GLY A 56 9.55 -10.29 2.33
CA GLY A 56 10.10 -8.98 2.00
C GLY A 56 9.10 -7.83 2.05
N GLY A 57 7.81 -8.12 2.21
CA GLY A 57 6.74 -7.13 2.20
C GLY A 57 6.67 -6.30 3.48
N PRO A 58 5.83 -5.23 3.46
CA PRO A 58 5.68 -4.34 4.61
C PRO A 58 5.04 -5.03 5.81
N PHE A 59 4.24 -6.08 5.59
CA PHE A 59 3.55 -6.83 6.63
C PHE A 59 4.26 -8.13 7.05
N ARG A 60 5.49 -8.38 6.59
CA ARG A 60 6.23 -9.64 6.86
C ARG A 60 6.36 -9.98 8.36
N ASN A 61 6.38 -8.97 9.21
CA ASN A 61 6.56 -9.07 10.66
C ASN A 61 5.23 -8.93 11.44
N CYS A 62 4.10 -8.98 10.73
CA CYS A 62 2.78 -8.93 11.34
C CYS A 62 2.20 -10.32 11.45
N ASP A 63 1.81 -10.68 12.67
CA ASP A 63 1.16 -11.94 12.94
C ASP A 63 -0.35 -11.71 13.16
N ARG A 64 -1.16 -12.63 12.64
CA ARG A 64 -2.62 -12.52 12.71
C ARG A 64 -3.16 -12.73 14.14
N ASN A 65 -2.41 -13.41 14.99
CA ASN A 65 -2.77 -13.75 16.37
C ASN A 65 -1.96 -12.94 17.39
N LEU A 66 -0.69 -12.65 17.10
CA LEU A 66 0.25 -12.02 18.03
C LEU A 66 0.42 -10.51 17.79
N GLY A 67 -0.15 -9.98 16.71
CA GLY A 67 -0.27 -8.55 16.47
C GLY A 67 0.84 -7.94 15.59
N HIS A 68 0.84 -6.60 15.53
CA HIS A 68 1.72 -5.81 14.69
C HIS A 68 3.17 -5.80 15.19
N LEU A 69 4.13 -6.08 14.30
CA LEU A 69 5.58 -6.06 14.57
C LEU A 69 6.00 -6.95 15.76
N HIS A 70 5.33 -8.09 15.91
CA HIS A 70 5.51 -8.98 17.06
C HIS A 70 6.96 -9.48 17.21
N ASP A 71 7.70 -9.66 16.11
CA ASP A 71 9.06 -10.20 16.11
C ASP A 71 10.18 -9.16 15.93
N THR A 72 9.86 -7.87 15.87
CA THR A 72 10.87 -6.82 15.56
C THR A 72 11.05 -5.73 16.60
N GLU A 73 10.53 -5.93 17.83
CA GLU A 73 10.52 -4.88 18.88
C GLU A 73 9.92 -3.55 18.38
N GLY A 74 8.94 -3.61 17.46
CA GLY A 74 8.31 -2.41 16.90
C GLY A 74 9.10 -1.69 15.80
N ARG A 75 10.19 -2.27 15.27
CA ARG A 75 10.93 -1.70 14.13
C ARG A 75 10.52 -2.31 12.79
N SER A 76 10.36 -1.48 11.77
CA SER A 76 10.09 -1.91 10.40
C SER A 76 11.02 -1.16 9.46
N GLU A 77 11.87 -1.88 8.71
CA GLU A 77 12.63 -1.28 7.62
C GLU A 77 11.68 -0.85 6.51
N GLN A 78 11.51 0.46 6.38
CA GLN A 78 10.72 1.09 5.35
C GLN A 78 11.56 1.24 4.08
N ARG A 79 11.11 0.64 2.96
CA ARG A 79 11.81 0.70 1.67
C ARG A 79 11.30 1.79 0.74
N VAL A 80 10.08 2.26 0.98
CA VAL A 80 9.44 3.35 0.23
C VAL A 80 9.35 4.58 1.12
N PRO A 81 9.74 5.79 0.66
CA PRO A 81 9.58 7.01 1.44
C PRO A 81 8.12 7.17 1.91
N TYR A 82 7.92 7.56 3.17
CA TYR A 82 6.62 7.99 3.67
C TYR A 82 6.60 9.50 3.82
N TYR A 83 5.53 10.10 3.33
CA TYR A 83 5.27 11.52 3.50
C TYR A 83 4.23 11.65 4.58
N ALA A 84 4.69 11.98 5.79
CA ALA A 84 3.79 12.26 6.88
C ALA A 84 2.80 13.36 6.45
N PRO A 85 1.49 13.18 6.69
CA PRO A 85 0.54 14.24 6.42
C PRO A 85 0.97 15.50 7.19
N PRO A 86 0.78 16.70 6.60
CA PRO A 86 1.16 17.96 7.25
C PRO A 86 0.55 18.09 8.64
N ASP A 87 1.25 18.81 9.53
CA ASP A 87 0.72 19.12 10.85
C ASP A 87 -0.66 19.78 10.76
N GLY A 88 -1.65 19.19 11.45
CA GLY A 88 -3.04 19.65 11.44
C GLY A 88 -3.95 19.00 10.40
N TRP A 89 -3.46 18.04 9.60
CA TRP A 89 -4.31 17.26 8.70
C TRP A 89 -5.33 16.41 9.49
N ARG A 90 -6.62 16.57 9.19
CA ARG A 90 -7.72 15.77 9.76
C ARG A 90 -8.37 14.99 8.63
N ARG A 91 -8.70 13.72 8.87
CA ARG A 91 -9.66 12.96 8.05
C ARG A 91 -11.05 13.28 8.57
N ASP A 92 -11.72 14.22 7.92
CA ASP A 92 -13.15 14.46 8.02
C ASP A 92 -13.96 13.36 7.31
#